data_AF-A0A328S940-F1
#
_entry.id   AF-A0A328S940-F1
#
_cell.length_a   1.000
_cell.length_b   1.000
_cell.length_c   1.000
_cell.angle_alpha   90.00
_cell.angle_beta   90.00
_cell.angle_gamma   90.00
#
_symmetry.space_group_name_H-M   'P 1'
#
loop_
_entity.id
_entity.type
_entity.pdbx_description
1 polymer ?
#
loop_
_entity_poly.entity_id
_entity_poly.type
_entity_poly.pdbx_seq_one_letter_code
_entity_poly.pdbx_strand_id
1 'polypeptide(L)'
;MTDYTQMLKIFLRGLLMGASDIMPGISGGTIALITGIYDKLITSISNIKFYFIKPLLKADIKSFKKQLLEEVDFEFFIPLGLGIAIAMLLMAGVINYLLNNYAGFTYSFFAGLILASIVILYKQLDAVNIKALITTIIFTILGVIIASTAMQASHSLPILFISGFFAICAMLLPGISGSSILILLGQYDYMIGVLHKIALVEIIVFVVGA
;
A
#
# COMPACT_ATOMS: atom_id res chain seq x y z
N MET A 1 29.42 -7.98 10.09
CA MET A 1 29.34 -8.77 8.85
C MET A 1 27.88 -8.76 8.44
N THR A 2 27.55 -8.12 7.33
CA THR A 2 26.19 -8.08 6.80
C THR A 2 25.78 -9.52 6.45
N ASP A 3 24.76 -10.05 7.11
CA ASP A 3 24.26 -11.39 6.81
C ASP A 3 23.44 -11.33 5.51
N TYR A 4 24.10 -11.62 4.39
CA TYR A 4 23.46 -11.67 3.07
C TYR A 4 22.24 -12.60 3.04
N THR A 5 22.21 -13.64 3.88
CA THR A 5 21.06 -14.55 4.01
C THR A 5 19.86 -13.81 4.59
N GLN A 6 20.10 -12.96 5.59
CA GLN A 6 19.06 -12.13 6.21
C GLN A 6 18.55 -11.07 5.23
N MET A 7 19.43 -10.39 4.50
CA MET A 7 19.03 -9.43 3.47
C MET A 7 18.18 -10.08 2.38
N LEU A 8 18.57 -11.28 1.91
CA LEU A 8 17.80 -12.03 0.93
C LEU A 8 16.42 -12.40 1.46
N LYS A 9 16.31 -12.86 2.71
CA LYS A 9 15.00 -13.15 3.33
C LYS A 9 14.12 -11.92 3.40
N ILE A 10 14.66 -10.76 3.79
CA ILE A 10 13.93 -9.49 3.84
C ILE A 10 13.48 -9.08 2.43
N PHE A 11 14.34 -9.22 1.43
CA PHE A 11 14.02 -8.96 0.04
C PHE A 11 12.88 -9.84 -0.49
N LEU A 12 12.94 -11.16 -0.23
CA LEU A 12 11.87 -12.10 -0.62
C LEU A 12 10.54 -11.77 0.07
N ARG A 13 10.57 -11.35 1.34
CA ARG A 13 9.39 -10.85 2.06
C ARG A 13 8.84 -9.59 1.39
N GLY A 14 9.72 -8.68 0.98
CA GLY A 14 9.35 -7.49 0.21
C GLY A 14 8.69 -7.82 -1.12
N LEU A 15 9.20 -8.82 -1.85
CA LEU A 15 8.57 -9.28 -3.09
C LEU A 15 7.13 -9.77 -2.85
N LEU A 16 6.93 -10.59 -1.80
CA LEU A 16 5.60 -11.08 -1.45
C LEU A 16 4.65 -9.93 -1.06
N MET A 17 5.14 -8.97 -0.28
CA MET A 17 4.36 -7.79 0.12
C MET A 17 3.98 -6.94 -1.09
N GLY A 18 4.93 -6.58 -1.95
CA GLY A 18 4.66 -5.74 -3.12
C GLY A 18 3.72 -6.41 -4.13
N ALA A 19 3.83 -7.74 -4.31
CA ALA A 19 2.92 -8.49 -5.16
C ALA A 19 1.50 -8.48 -4.60
N SER A 20 1.34 -8.59 -3.27
CA SER A 20 0.04 -8.52 -2.63
C SER A 20 -0.59 -7.13 -2.66
N ASP A 21 0.19 -6.06 -2.47
CA ASP A 21 -0.36 -4.69 -2.38
C ASP A 21 -0.97 -4.21 -3.71
N ILE A 22 -0.46 -4.71 -4.85
CA ILE A 22 -1.07 -4.44 -6.16
C ILE A 22 -2.44 -5.09 -6.31
N MET A 23 -2.71 -6.20 -5.63
CA MET A 23 -3.94 -6.98 -5.81
C MET A 23 -5.02 -6.54 -4.80
N PRO A 24 -6.13 -5.95 -5.26
CA PRO A 24 -7.24 -5.55 -4.39
C PRO A 24 -7.76 -6.73 -3.57
N GLY A 25 -7.99 -6.49 -2.29
CA GLY A 25 -8.44 -7.50 -1.34
C GLY A 25 -7.33 -8.26 -0.62
N ILE A 26 -6.05 -8.11 -1.02
CA ILE A 26 -4.90 -8.65 -0.28
C ILE A 26 -4.08 -7.48 0.25
N SER A 27 -3.73 -7.48 1.54
CA SER A 27 -2.96 -6.41 2.19
C SER A 27 -1.51 -6.85 2.41
N GLY A 28 -0.54 -6.03 1.97
CA GLY A 28 0.88 -6.24 2.23
C GLY A 28 1.22 -6.22 3.71
N GLY A 29 0.46 -5.49 4.53
CA GLY A 29 0.54 -5.56 5.99
C GLY A 29 0.18 -6.95 6.54
N THR A 30 -0.83 -7.60 5.96
CA THR A 30 -1.18 -9.00 6.30
C THR A 30 -0.08 -9.97 5.87
N ILE A 31 0.51 -9.78 4.69
CA ILE A 31 1.66 -10.60 4.25
C ILE A 31 2.87 -10.38 5.14
N ALA A 32 3.15 -9.15 5.56
CA ALA A 32 4.19 -8.83 6.53
C ALA A 32 3.97 -9.56 7.87
N LEU A 33 2.72 -9.67 8.31
CA LEU A 33 2.36 -10.40 9.53
C LEU A 33 2.57 -11.91 9.37
N ILE A 34 2.02 -12.50 8.29
CA ILE A 34 2.15 -13.92 7.98
C ILE A 34 3.63 -14.34 7.84
N THR A 35 4.44 -13.49 7.21
CA THR A 35 5.86 -13.77 6.99
C THR A 35 6.75 -13.43 8.20
N GLY A 36 6.17 -12.87 9.27
CA GLY A 36 6.84 -12.59 10.55
C GLY A 36 7.79 -11.38 10.53
N ILE A 37 7.47 -10.36 9.72
CA ILE A 37 8.28 -9.14 9.55
C ILE A 37 7.55 -7.92 10.11
N TYR A 38 6.22 -8.00 10.28
CA TYR A 38 5.35 -6.89 10.66
C TYR A 38 5.85 -6.12 11.88
N ASP A 39 6.17 -6.82 12.98
CA ASP A 39 6.63 -6.17 14.21
C ASP A 39 7.94 -5.40 14.00
N LYS A 40 8.88 -5.96 13.23
CA LYS A 40 10.12 -5.27 12.86
C LYS A 40 9.81 -4.06 11.99
N LEU A 41 8.93 -4.18 10.99
CA LEU A 41 8.54 -3.09 10.11
C LEU A 41 7.96 -1.91 10.89
N ILE A 42 6.95 -2.15 11.72
CA ILE A 42 6.27 -1.11 12.51
C ILE A 42 7.22 -0.49 13.53
N THR A 43 8.07 -1.29 14.19
CA THR A 43 9.07 -0.78 15.14
C THR A 43 10.12 0.08 14.43
N SER A 44 10.64 -0.37 13.28
CA SER A 44 11.61 0.37 12.48
C SER A 44 11.03 1.69 11.95
N ILE A 45 9.75 1.72 11.54
CA ILE A 45 9.07 2.97 11.13
C ILE A 45 8.87 3.90 12.34
N SER A 46 8.38 3.37 13.46
CA SER A 46 8.13 4.15 14.69
C SER A 46 9.39 4.78 15.28
N ASN A 47 10.57 4.23 14.98
CA ASN A 47 11.85 4.75 15.45
C ASN A 47 12.38 5.95 14.64
N ILE A 48 11.80 6.26 13.47
CA ILE A 48 12.19 7.40 12.64
C ILE A 48 11.61 8.67 13.27
N LYS A 49 12.47 9.48 13.90
CA LYS A 49 12.08 10.71 14.63
C LYS A 49 12.32 12.00 13.84
N PHE A 50 12.88 11.87 12.64
CA PHE A 50 13.20 12.98 11.74
C PHE A 50 14.16 14.02 12.35
N TYR A 51 14.95 13.67 13.39
CA TYR A 51 15.91 14.62 13.95
C TYR A 51 17.04 14.92 12.97
N PHE A 52 17.37 13.95 12.10
CA PHE A 52 18.28 14.12 10.98
C PHE A 52 17.96 15.30 10.06
N ILE A 53 16.73 15.85 10.03
CA ILE A 53 16.40 17.04 9.22
C ILE A 53 16.99 18.32 9.83
N LYS A 54 17.14 18.41 11.16
CA LYS A 54 17.60 19.64 11.84
C LYS A 54 19.01 20.10 11.40
N PRO A 55 20.02 19.22 11.26
CA PRO A 55 21.33 19.61 10.72
C PRO A 55 21.29 20.14 9.28
N LEU A 56 20.32 19.68 8.47
CA LEU A 56 20.19 20.11 7.08
C LEU A 56 19.86 21.61 6.98
N LEU A 57 19.06 22.13 7.91
CA LEU A 57 18.75 23.56 8.03
C LEU A 57 19.97 24.44 8.35
N LYS A 58 21.03 23.82 8.89
CA LYS A 58 22.31 24.49 9.22
C LYS A 58 23.41 24.19 8.21
N ALA A 59 23.07 23.57 7.08
CA ALA A 59 24.02 23.06 6.09
C ALA A 59 25.10 22.09 6.66
N ASP A 60 24.85 21.45 7.81
CA ASP A 60 25.76 20.49 8.41
C ASP A 60 25.50 19.07 7.89
N ILE A 61 26.12 18.77 6.75
CA ILE A 61 25.98 17.48 6.06
C ILE A 61 26.59 16.32 6.86
N LYS A 62 27.62 16.57 7.69
CA LYS A 62 28.26 15.51 8.49
C LYS A 62 27.31 15.04 9.59
N SER A 63 26.72 15.98 10.33
CA SER A 63 25.75 15.65 11.38
C SER A 63 24.45 15.09 10.82
N PHE A 64 24.00 15.57 9.66
CA PHE A 64 22.86 15.00 8.92
C PHE A 64 23.08 13.50 8.65
N LYS A 65 24.20 13.13 8.01
CA LYS A 65 24.48 11.73 7.65
C LYS A 65 24.57 10.83 8.87
N LYS A 66 25.21 11.31 9.94
CA LYS A 66 25.32 10.56 11.20
C LYS A 66 23.95 10.25 11.80
N GLN A 67 23.10 11.27 11.97
CA GLN A 67 21.76 11.10 12.54
C GLN A 67 20.86 10.25 11.66
N LEU A 68 20.97 10.39 10.33
CA LEU A 68 20.20 9.57 9.39
C LEU A 68 20.54 8.07 9.52
N LEU A 69 21.82 7.74 9.63
CA LEU A 69 22.27 6.35 9.81
C LEU A 69 21.93 5.78 11.20
N GLU A 70 21.78 6.63 12.22
CA GLU A 70 21.37 6.24 13.57
C GLU A 70 19.85 6.01 13.67
N GLU A 71 19.04 6.80 12.96
CA GLU A 71 17.58 6.71 13.01
C GLU A 71 16.98 5.70 12.01
N VAL A 72 17.63 5.48 10.86
CA VAL A 72 17.08 4.66 9.76
C VAL A 72 17.84 3.35 9.62
N ASP A 73 17.15 2.23 9.84
CA ASP A 73 17.68 0.87 9.61
C ASP A 73 17.75 0.56 8.11
N PHE A 74 18.78 1.05 7.43
CA PHE A 74 19.00 0.83 6.00
C PHE A 74 19.21 -0.65 5.65
N GLU A 75 19.77 -1.44 6.55
CA GLU A 75 19.97 -2.89 6.34
C GLU A 75 18.63 -3.64 6.26
N PHE A 76 17.59 -3.09 6.87
CA PHE A 76 16.22 -3.57 6.74
C PHE A 76 15.45 -2.93 5.58
N PHE A 77 15.42 -1.60 5.50
CA PHE A 77 14.56 -0.89 4.56
C PHE A 77 14.99 -1.04 3.10
N ILE A 78 16.30 -1.09 2.81
CA ILE A 78 16.78 -1.21 1.42
C ILE A 78 16.35 -2.54 0.79
N PRO A 79 16.69 -3.72 1.34
CA PRO A 79 16.26 -4.98 0.73
C PRO A 79 14.74 -5.12 0.70
N LEU A 80 14.03 -4.65 1.74
CA LEU A 80 12.57 -4.72 1.77
C LEU A 80 11.94 -3.88 0.66
N GLY A 81 12.33 -2.60 0.58
CA GLY A 81 11.83 -1.64 -0.39
C GLY A 81 12.16 -2.04 -1.82
N LEU A 82 13.36 -2.59 -2.07
CA LEU A 82 13.71 -3.15 -3.38
C LEU A 82 12.82 -4.33 -3.75
N GLY A 83 12.55 -5.23 -2.80
CA GLY A 83 11.62 -6.34 -3.02
C GLY A 83 10.22 -5.84 -3.38
N ILE A 84 9.69 -4.88 -2.62
CA ILE A 84 8.37 -4.28 -2.87
C ILE A 84 8.35 -3.63 -4.25
N ALA A 85 9.32 -2.76 -4.55
CA ALA A 85 9.36 -2.01 -5.81
C ALA A 85 9.46 -2.93 -7.03
N ILE A 86 10.33 -3.95 -6.99
CA ILE A 86 10.47 -4.92 -8.09
C ILE A 86 9.17 -5.70 -8.29
N ALA A 87 8.56 -6.20 -7.20
CA ALA A 87 7.30 -6.91 -7.31
C ALA A 87 6.18 -6.02 -7.86
N MET A 88 6.10 -4.76 -7.42
CA MET A 88 5.10 -3.81 -7.92
C MET A 88 5.28 -3.55 -9.42
N LEU A 89 6.50 -3.31 -9.90
CA LEU A 89 6.74 -3.06 -11.33
C LEU A 89 6.39 -4.28 -12.19
N LEU A 90 6.77 -5.49 -11.75
CA LEU A 90 6.45 -6.72 -12.46
C LEU A 90 4.93 -6.99 -12.47
N MET A 91 4.29 -6.91 -11.31
CA MET A 91 2.86 -7.16 -11.18
C MET A 91 2.01 -6.08 -11.85
N ALA A 92 2.46 -4.82 -11.90
CA ALA A 92 1.77 -3.77 -12.65
C ALA A 92 1.67 -4.13 -14.13
N GLY A 93 2.71 -4.71 -14.74
CA GLY A 93 2.66 -5.20 -16.11
C GLY A 93 1.65 -6.35 -16.30
N VAL A 94 1.66 -7.32 -15.38
CA VAL A 94 0.73 -8.45 -15.40
C VAL A 94 -0.72 -7.98 -15.26
N ILE A 95 -1.01 -7.17 -14.25
CA ILE A 95 -2.36 -6.65 -14.01
C ILE A 95 -2.79 -5.73 -15.15
N ASN A 96 -1.93 -4.85 -15.65
CA ASN A 96 -2.25 -4.02 -16.81
C ASN A 96 -2.64 -4.88 -18.03
N TYR A 97 -1.91 -5.96 -18.31
CA TYR A 97 -2.29 -6.88 -19.37
C TYR A 97 -3.66 -7.54 -19.12
N LEU A 98 -3.91 -8.01 -17.89
CA LEU A 98 -5.17 -8.64 -17.52
C LEU A 98 -6.36 -7.68 -17.56
N LEU A 99 -6.19 -6.42 -17.14
CA LEU A 99 -7.24 -5.40 -17.23
C LEU A 99 -7.55 -5.05 -18.69
N ASN A 100 -6.55 -4.98 -19.56
CA ASN A 100 -6.78 -4.64 -20.97
C ASN A 100 -7.39 -5.80 -21.79
N ASN A 101 -7.10 -7.06 -21.46
CA ASN A 101 -7.52 -8.22 -22.26
C ASN A 101 -8.64 -9.04 -21.61
N TYR A 102 -8.73 -9.02 -20.28
CA TYR A 102 -9.62 -9.87 -19.47
C TYR A 102 -10.26 -9.09 -18.32
N ALA A 103 -10.65 -7.83 -18.55
CA ALA A 103 -11.16 -6.92 -17.52
C ALA A 103 -12.23 -7.54 -16.62
N GLY A 104 -13.28 -8.13 -17.24
CA GLY A 104 -14.40 -8.73 -16.52
C GLY A 104 -13.97 -9.86 -15.57
N PHE A 105 -13.08 -10.75 -16.02
CA PHE A 105 -12.54 -11.83 -15.17
C PHE A 105 -11.65 -11.27 -14.06
N THR A 106 -10.83 -10.27 -14.36
CA THR A 106 -9.91 -9.64 -13.41
C THR A 106 -10.67 -8.93 -12.28
N TYR A 107 -11.67 -8.10 -12.62
CA TYR A 107 -12.51 -7.46 -11.62
C TYR A 107 -13.37 -8.46 -10.84
N SER A 108 -13.86 -9.54 -11.47
CA SER A 108 -14.58 -10.60 -10.75
C SER A 108 -13.68 -11.32 -9.74
N PHE A 109 -12.41 -11.56 -10.10
CA PHE A 109 -11.42 -12.13 -9.22
C PHE A 109 -11.10 -11.20 -8.04
N PHE A 110 -10.88 -9.90 -8.29
CA PHE A 110 -10.70 -8.90 -7.23
C PHE A 110 -11.93 -8.80 -6.31
N ALA A 111 -13.14 -8.84 -6.86
CA ALA A 111 -14.36 -8.88 -6.05
C ALA A 111 -14.39 -10.11 -5.14
N GLY A 112 -14.00 -11.29 -5.65
CA GLY A 112 -13.87 -12.51 -4.86
C GLY A 112 -12.87 -12.36 -3.70
N LEU A 113 -11.70 -11.77 -3.94
CA LEU A 113 -10.70 -11.50 -2.91
C LEU A 113 -11.21 -10.52 -1.85
N ILE A 114 -11.86 -9.43 -2.27
CA ILE A 114 -12.45 -8.44 -1.35
C ILE A 114 -13.54 -9.09 -0.49
N LEU A 115 -14.42 -9.89 -1.09
CA LEU A 115 -15.46 -10.64 -0.36
C LEU A 115 -14.86 -11.61 0.65
N ALA A 116 -13.80 -12.33 0.28
CA ALA A 116 -13.10 -13.23 1.19
C ALA A 116 -12.52 -12.47 2.39
N SER A 117 -11.91 -11.31 2.17
CA SER A 117 -11.38 -10.44 3.23
C SER A 117 -12.48 -9.91 4.15
N ILE A 118 -13.66 -9.54 3.61
CA ILE A 118 -14.83 -9.16 4.41
C ILE A 118 -15.26 -10.33 5.32
N VAL A 119 -15.29 -11.57 4.81
CA VAL A 119 -15.66 -12.74 5.62
C VAL A 119 -14.68 -12.98 6.77
N ILE A 120 -13.37 -12.80 6.53
CA ILE A 120 -12.34 -12.93 7.57
C ILE A 120 -12.54 -11.86 8.66
N LEU A 121 -12.73 -10.59 8.26
CA LEU A 121 -12.95 -9.48 9.19
C LEU A 121 -14.25 -9.65 9.98
N TYR A 122 -15.32 -10.13 9.33
CA TYR A 122 -16.60 -10.39 9.98
C TYR A 122 -16.48 -11.44 11.10
N LYS A 123 -15.67 -12.49 10.90
CA LYS A 123 -15.45 -13.54 11.91
C LYS A 123 -14.68 -13.05 13.14
N GLN A 124 -14.03 -11.89 13.07
CA GLN A 124 -13.33 -11.28 14.19
C GLN A 124 -14.24 -10.36 15.04
N LEU A 125 -15.50 -10.18 14.64
CA LEU A 125 -16.46 -9.36 15.39
C LEU A 125 -17.04 -10.19 16.56
N ASP A 126 -16.97 -9.63 17.77
CA ASP A 126 -17.49 -10.29 18.99
C ASP A 126 -19.02 -10.51 18.95
N ALA A 127 -19.77 -9.56 18.38
CA ALA A 127 -21.22 -9.67 18.19
C ALA A 127 -21.72 -8.71 17.12
N VAL A 128 -22.67 -9.18 16.30
CA VAL A 128 -23.41 -8.31 15.38
C VAL A 128 -24.61 -7.71 16.10
N ASN A 129 -24.48 -6.47 16.54
CA ASN A 129 -25.58 -5.71 17.14
C ASN A 129 -26.24 -4.78 16.11
N ILE A 130 -27.39 -4.19 16.47
CA ILE A 130 -28.15 -3.31 15.58
C ILE A 130 -27.33 -2.07 15.15
N LYS A 131 -26.43 -1.57 16.00
CA LYS A 131 -25.55 -0.45 15.66
C LYS A 131 -24.57 -0.86 14.56
N ALA A 132 -23.96 -2.05 14.66
CA ALA A 132 -23.05 -2.57 13.64
C ALA A 132 -23.76 -2.75 12.28
N LEU A 133 -25.01 -3.23 12.29
CA LEU A 133 -25.80 -3.35 11.07
C LEU A 133 -26.12 -1.97 10.46
N ILE A 134 -26.58 -1.01 11.26
CA ILE A 134 -26.87 0.35 10.80
C ILE A 134 -25.60 1.01 10.23
N THR A 135 -24.48 0.93 10.95
CA THR A 135 -23.19 1.46 10.48
C THR A 135 -22.78 0.83 9.16
N THR A 136 -22.89 -0.50 9.03
CA THR A 136 -22.55 -1.21 7.79
C THR A 136 -23.39 -0.72 6.62
N ILE A 137 -24.71 -0.56 6.81
CA ILE A 137 -25.62 -0.06 5.76
C ILE A 137 -25.24 1.37 5.36
N ILE A 138 -25.01 2.27 6.33
CA ILE A 138 -24.63 3.66 6.06
C ILE A 138 -23.33 3.71 5.24
N PHE A 139 -22.28 3.02 5.68
CA PHE A 139 -20.99 3.03 4.99
C PHE A 139 -21.05 2.31 3.63
N THR A 140 -21.91 1.31 3.46
CA THR A 140 -22.16 0.68 2.16
C THR A 140 -22.80 1.68 1.19
N ILE A 141 -23.83 2.40 1.62
CA ILE A 141 -24.49 3.43 0.79
C ILE A 141 -23.49 4.53 0.43
N LEU A 142 -22.72 5.03 1.41
CA LEU A 142 -21.67 6.03 1.16
C LEU A 142 -20.63 5.51 0.17
N GLY A 143 -20.18 4.26 0.33
CA GLY A 143 -19.25 3.61 -0.59
C GLY A 143 -19.80 3.53 -2.01
N VAL A 144 -21.07 3.17 -2.19
CA VAL A 144 -21.73 3.14 -3.51
C VAL A 144 -21.81 4.54 -4.13
N ILE A 145 -22.15 5.57 -3.34
CA ILE A 145 -22.19 6.96 -3.81
C ILE A 145 -20.78 7.40 -4.26
N ILE A 146 -19.75 7.11 -3.45
CA ILE A 146 -18.36 7.43 -3.80
C ILE A 146 -17.94 6.69 -5.07
N ALA A 147 -18.17 5.37 -5.16
CA ALA A 147 -17.81 4.57 -6.33
C ALA A 147 -18.48 5.08 -7.62
N SER A 148 -19.77 5.46 -7.54
CA SER A 148 -20.52 5.94 -8.71
C SER A 148 -20.06 7.31 -9.21
N THR A 149 -19.59 8.19 -8.32
CA THR A 149 -19.01 9.49 -8.68
C THR A 149 -17.54 9.39 -9.11
N ALA A 150 -16.81 8.44 -8.53
CA ALA A 150 -15.41 8.17 -8.84
C ALA A 150 -15.16 7.74 -10.28
N MET A 151 -16.13 7.10 -10.94
CA MET A 151 -16.04 6.76 -12.37
C MET A 151 -15.88 7.99 -13.29
N GLN A 152 -16.17 9.19 -12.80
CA GLN A 152 -15.99 10.46 -13.51
C GLN A 152 -14.84 11.30 -12.95
N ALA A 153 -14.10 10.78 -11.95
CA ALA A 153 -13.02 11.52 -11.31
C ALA A 153 -11.87 11.76 -12.28
N SER A 154 -11.40 13.00 -12.35
CA SER A 154 -10.19 13.32 -13.11
C SER A 154 -8.96 12.65 -12.50
N HIS A 155 -7.99 12.25 -13.32
CA HIS A 155 -6.71 11.70 -12.86
C HIS A 155 -5.66 12.81 -12.60
N SER A 156 -6.10 13.94 -12.06
CA SER A 156 -5.24 15.09 -11.81
C SER A 156 -4.30 14.86 -10.62
N LEU A 157 -3.13 15.51 -10.63
CA LEU A 157 -2.12 15.36 -9.58
C LEU A 157 -2.67 15.55 -8.15
N PRO A 158 -3.54 16.54 -7.84
CA PRO A 158 -4.11 16.68 -6.50
C PRO A 158 -4.97 15.48 -6.08
N ILE A 159 -5.69 14.85 -7.03
CA ILE A 159 -6.49 13.65 -6.75
C ILE A 159 -5.58 12.46 -6.50
N LEU A 160 -4.48 12.32 -7.23
CA LEU A 160 -3.50 11.26 -6.98
C LEU A 160 -2.86 11.39 -5.60
N PHE A 161 -2.52 12.61 -5.18
CA PHE A 161 -2.02 12.88 -3.84
C PHE A 161 -3.02 12.44 -2.75
N ILE A 162 -4.29 12.85 -2.88
CA ILE A 162 -5.35 12.46 -1.94
C ILE A 162 -5.59 10.94 -1.95
N SER A 163 -5.48 10.32 -3.11
CA SER A 163 -5.63 8.86 -3.27
C SER A 163 -4.50 8.10 -2.57
N GLY A 164 -3.26 8.60 -2.67
CA GLY A 164 -2.11 8.08 -1.91
C GLY A 164 -2.34 8.14 -0.41
N PHE A 165 -2.81 9.29 0.08
CA PHE A 165 -3.16 9.49 1.50
C PHE A 165 -4.21 8.47 2.01
N PHE A 166 -5.32 8.30 1.29
CA PHE A 166 -6.32 7.31 1.72
C PHE A 166 -5.82 5.86 1.57
N ALA A 167 -5.01 5.57 0.56
CA ALA A 167 -4.44 4.24 0.34
C ALA A 167 -3.49 3.82 1.47
N ILE A 168 -2.59 4.70 1.92
CA ILE A 168 -1.68 4.38 3.04
C ILE A 168 -2.44 4.25 4.36
N CYS A 169 -3.44 5.10 4.61
CA CYS A 169 -4.25 5.02 5.82
C CYS A 169 -4.95 3.66 5.92
N ALA A 170 -5.43 3.14 4.79
CA ALA A 170 -5.99 1.79 4.73
C ALA A 170 -4.93 0.70 4.96
N MET A 171 -3.73 0.85 4.39
CA MET A 171 -2.66 -0.14 4.48
C MET A 171 -2.05 -0.25 5.89
N LEU A 172 -2.16 0.78 6.73
CA LEU A 172 -1.73 0.76 8.12
C LEU A 172 -2.55 -0.19 9.00
N LEU A 173 -3.79 -0.51 8.63
CA LEU A 173 -4.61 -1.49 9.34
C LEU A 173 -4.49 -2.86 8.64
N PRO A 174 -3.97 -3.90 9.32
CA PRO A 174 -3.91 -5.24 8.76
C PRO A 174 -5.29 -5.73 8.29
N GLY A 175 -5.34 -6.25 7.07
CA GLY A 175 -6.58 -6.77 6.47
C GLY A 175 -7.37 -5.77 5.62
N ILE A 176 -6.97 -4.49 5.57
CA ILE A 176 -7.47 -3.53 4.59
C ILE A 176 -6.36 -3.25 3.55
N SER A 177 -6.73 -3.32 2.27
CA SER A 177 -5.79 -3.14 1.15
C SER A 177 -5.93 -1.74 0.55
N GLY A 178 -4.80 -1.04 0.38
CA GLY A 178 -4.77 0.27 -0.27
C GLY A 178 -5.27 0.22 -1.72
N SER A 179 -5.01 -0.87 -2.46
CA SER A 179 -5.51 -1.03 -3.82
C SER A 179 -7.04 -1.18 -3.91
N SER A 180 -7.70 -1.71 -2.88
CA SER A 180 -9.17 -1.70 -2.79
C SER A 180 -9.72 -0.28 -2.66
N ILE A 181 -9.04 0.58 -1.91
CA ILE A 181 -9.39 2.01 -1.81
C ILE A 181 -9.19 2.70 -3.16
N LEU A 182 -8.12 2.39 -3.89
CA LEU A 182 -7.91 2.94 -5.23
C LEU A 182 -8.98 2.51 -6.23
N ILE A 183 -9.52 1.29 -6.10
CA ILE A 183 -10.69 0.87 -6.89
C ILE A 183 -11.90 1.72 -6.52
N LEU A 184 -12.17 1.90 -5.22
CA LEU A 184 -13.27 2.71 -4.73
C LEU A 184 -13.20 4.17 -5.23
N LEU A 185 -11.99 4.73 -5.30
CA LEU A 185 -11.71 6.08 -5.79
C LEU A 185 -11.58 6.19 -7.32
N GLY A 186 -11.74 5.09 -8.06
CA GLY A 186 -11.64 5.08 -9.52
C GLY A 186 -10.23 5.36 -10.05
N GLN A 187 -9.20 5.25 -9.20
CA GLN A 187 -7.80 5.55 -9.55
C GLN A 187 -6.95 4.30 -9.82
N TYR A 188 -7.46 3.10 -9.53
CA TYR A 188 -6.68 1.88 -9.59
C TYR A 188 -6.10 1.59 -10.98
N ASP A 189 -6.94 1.50 -12.01
CA ASP A 189 -6.51 1.17 -13.38
C ASP A 189 -5.50 2.21 -13.92
N TYR A 190 -5.80 3.50 -13.69
CA TYR A 190 -4.89 4.60 -14.02
C TYR A 190 -3.52 4.44 -13.35
N MET A 191 -3.49 4.14 -12.05
CA MET A 191 -2.24 3.97 -11.30
C MET A 191 -1.47 2.72 -11.72
N ILE A 192 -2.15 1.63 -12.10
CA ILE A 192 -1.50 0.46 -12.70
C ILE A 192 -0.83 0.84 -14.03
N GLY A 193 -1.50 1.63 -14.87
CA GLY A 193 -0.92 2.16 -16.11
C GLY A 193 0.28 3.08 -15.86
N VAL A 194 0.20 3.96 -14.85
CA VAL A 194 1.29 4.84 -14.40
C VAL A 194 2.51 4.04 -13.93
N LEU A 195 2.30 3.01 -13.11
CA LEU A 195 3.38 2.13 -12.65
C LEU A 195 4.01 1.34 -13.80
N HIS A 196 3.18 0.79 -14.69
CA HIS A 196 3.67 0.03 -15.85
C HIS A 196 4.51 0.89 -16.80
N LYS A 197 4.12 2.15 -17.02
CA LYS A 197 4.85 3.12 -17.85
C LYS A 197 5.98 3.83 -17.10
N ILE A 198 6.09 3.62 -15.78
CA ILE A 198 7.04 4.30 -14.90
C ILE A 198 6.91 5.83 -15.04
N ALA A 199 5.67 6.34 -14.99
CA ALA A 199 5.39 7.77 -15.06
C ALA A 199 5.77 8.43 -13.72
N LEU A 200 7.02 8.88 -13.62
CA LEU A 200 7.65 9.28 -12.36
C LEU A 200 6.94 10.42 -11.64
N VAL A 201 6.36 11.37 -12.38
CA VAL A 201 5.70 12.53 -11.78
C VAL A 201 4.49 12.09 -10.96
N GLU A 202 3.62 11.28 -11.55
CA GLU A 202 2.43 10.72 -10.94
C GLU A 202 2.77 9.78 -9.78
N ILE A 203 3.80 8.93 -9.96
CA ILE A 203 4.29 8.03 -8.90
C ILE A 203 4.76 8.85 -7.71
N ILE A 204 5.59 9.87 -7.93
CA ILE A 204 6.11 10.72 -6.86
C ILE A 204 4.96 11.44 -6.14
N VAL A 205 4.03 12.04 -6.89
CA VAL A 205 2.89 12.74 -6.28
C VAL A 205 2.02 11.80 -5.43
N PHE A 206 1.77 10.59 -5.93
CA PHE A 206 1.06 9.56 -5.18
C PHE A 206 1.81 9.16 -3.90
N VAL A 207 3.11 8.87 -4.01
CA VAL A 207 3.97 8.46 -2.89
C VAL A 207 4.15 9.56 -1.86
N VAL A 208 4.16 10.83 -2.27
CA VAL A 208 4.26 11.98 -1.34
C VAL A 208 2.94 12.20 -0.58
N GLY A 209 1.81 11.74 -1.12
CA GLY A 209 0.53 11.72 -0.41
C GLY A 209 0.40 10.56 0.58
N ALA A 210 1.04 9.43 0.27
CA ALA A 210 1.15 8.24 1.14
C ALA A 210 2.20 8.44 2.25
#